data_AF-A0A3R7LV91-F1
#
_entry.id   AF-A0A3R7LV91-F1
#
_cell.length_a   1.000
_cell.length_b   1.000
_cell.length_c   1.000
_cell.angle_alpha   90.00
_cell.angle_beta   90.00
_cell.angle_gamma   90.00
#
_symmetry.space_group_name_H-M   'P 1'
#
loop_
_entity.id
_entity.type
_entity.pdbx_description
1 polymer ?
#
loop_
_entity_poly.entity_id
_entity_poly.type
_entity_poly.pdbx_seq_one_letter_code
_entity_poly.pdbx_strand_id
1 'polypeptide(L)'
;MEDERVISYERGKQLADQLGLEFYETSAKENINVKAVFERLVDIICDKMSESLDTDPNLVNANKGTRLTENPQPQNGSCQC
;
A
#
# COMPACT_ATOMS: atom_id res chain seq x y z
N MET A 1 -13.79 -23.95 7.59
CA MET A 1 -13.53 -22.79 6.70
C MET A 1 -13.70 -23.18 5.24
N GLU A 2 -13.17 -24.33 4.80
CA GLU A 2 -13.48 -24.84 3.45
C GLU A 2 -14.99 -25.02 3.22
N ASP A 3 -15.72 -25.48 4.24
CA ASP A 3 -17.17 -25.67 4.15
C ASP A 3 -17.98 -24.37 3.99
N GLU A 4 -17.40 -23.22 4.39
CA GLU A 4 -18.02 -21.88 4.23
C GLU A 4 -17.46 -21.12 3.03
N ARG A 5 -16.49 -21.70 2.31
CA ARG A 5 -15.85 -21.05 1.16
C ARG A 5 -16.85 -20.95 0.01
N VAL A 6 -17.19 -19.72 -0.35
CA VAL A 6 -18.09 -19.44 -1.49
C VAL A 6 -17.36 -18.98 -2.76
N ILE A 7 -16.07 -18.65 -2.64
CA ILE A 7 -15.21 -18.23 -3.76
C ILE A 7 -14.08 -19.24 -3.91
N SER A 8 -13.93 -19.78 -5.11
CA SER A 8 -12.79 -20.63 -5.44
C SER A 8 -11.51 -19.80 -5.58
N TYR A 9 -10.38 -20.45 -5.36
CA TYR A 9 -9.07 -19.81 -5.54
C TYR A 9 -8.93 -19.23 -6.95
N GLU A 10 -9.32 -20.00 -7.98
CA GLU A 10 -9.18 -19.63 -9.39
C GLU A 10 -9.97 -18.37 -9.70
N ARG A 11 -11.19 -18.24 -9.15
CA ARG A 11 -12.02 -17.04 -9.36
C ARG A 11 -11.38 -15.81 -8.74
N GLY A 12 -10.85 -15.93 -7.52
CA GLY A 12 -10.13 -14.84 -6.85
C GLY A 12 -8.88 -14.43 -7.63
N LYS A 13 -8.08 -15.41 -8.04
CA LYS A 13 -6.86 -15.21 -8.82
C LYS A 13 -7.15 -14.58 -10.19
N GLN A 14 -8.16 -15.06 -10.91
CA GLN A 14 -8.55 -14.53 -12.21
C GLN A 14 -8.93 -13.05 -12.13
N LEU A 15 -9.66 -12.64 -11.08
CA LEU A 15 -10.01 -11.23 -10.90
C LEU A 15 -8.78 -10.37 -10.62
N ALA A 16 -7.87 -10.83 -9.77
CA ALA A 16 -6.64 -10.10 -9.48
C ALA A 16 -5.76 -9.93 -10.73
N ASP A 17 -5.65 -10.97 -11.56
CA ASP A 17 -4.94 -10.91 -12.83
C ASP A 17 -5.55 -9.89 -13.79
N GLN A 18 -6.88 -9.81 -13.87
CA GLN A 18 -7.59 -8.80 -14.67
C GLN A 18 -7.34 -7.37 -14.18
N LEU A 19 -7.16 -7.18 -12.88
CA LEU A 19 -6.88 -5.88 -12.26
C LEU A 19 -5.38 -5.54 -12.23
N GLY A 20 -4.50 -6.47 -12.61
CA GLY A 20 -3.06 -6.31 -12.49
C GLY A 20 -2.57 -6.25 -11.04
N LEU A 21 -3.24 -6.97 -10.14
CA LEU A 21 -2.91 -7.03 -8.71
C LEU A 21 -2.32 -8.39 -8.33
N GLU A 22 -1.44 -8.41 -7.34
CA GLU A 22 -1.06 -9.67 -6.69
C GLU A 22 -2.22 -10.22 -5.83
N PHE A 23 -2.30 -11.55 -5.70
CA PHE A 23 -3.38 -12.24 -4.99
C PHE A 23 -2.85 -13.25 -3.99
N TYR A 24 -3.42 -13.24 -2.79
CA TYR A 24 -3.08 -14.15 -1.71
C TYR A 24 -4.33 -14.54 -0.91
N GLU A 25 -4.45 -15.81 -0.54
CA GLU A 25 -5.42 -16.25 0.46
C GLU A 25 -4.75 -16.28 1.83
N THR A 26 -5.41 -15.72 2.84
CA THR A 26 -4.87 -15.64 4.20
C THR A 26 -5.92 -16.11 5.22
N SER A 27 -5.44 -16.55 6.39
CA SER A 27 -6.29 -16.77 7.56
C SER A 27 -5.65 -16.08 8.75
N ALA A 28 -6.21 -14.97 9.20
CA ALA A 28 -5.73 -14.28 10.39
C ALA A 28 -5.87 -15.15 11.64
N LYS A 29 -6.96 -15.92 11.73
CA LYS A 29 -7.24 -16.83 12.85
C LYS A 29 -6.17 -17.92 12.97
N GLU A 30 -5.82 -18.54 11.85
CA GLU A 30 -4.87 -19.66 11.80
C GLU A 30 -3.43 -19.20 11.50
N ASN A 31 -3.21 -17.88 11.42
CA ASN A 31 -1.93 -17.27 11.04
C ASN A 31 -1.36 -17.80 9.71
N ILE A 32 -2.22 -18.04 8.72
CA ILE A 32 -1.82 -18.51 7.39
C ILE A 32 -1.57 -17.29 6.49
N ASN A 33 -0.37 -17.25 5.89
CA ASN A 33 0.09 -16.25 4.91
C ASN A 33 0.09 -14.78 5.37
N VAL A 34 -0.29 -14.47 6.61
CA VAL A 34 -0.35 -13.09 7.13
C VAL A 34 1.02 -12.41 7.01
N LYS A 35 2.05 -13.01 7.61
CA LYS A 35 3.41 -12.44 7.60
C LYS A 35 3.96 -12.31 6.16
N ALA A 36 3.84 -13.37 5.37
CA ALA A 36 4.36 -13.42 4.01
C ALA A 36 3.76 -12.34 3.10
N VAL A 37 2.45 -12.05 3.23
CA VAL A 37 1.78 -11.01 2.45
C VAL A 37 2.33 -9.62 2.79
N PHE A 38 2.57 -9.33 4.07
CA PHE A 38 3.14 -8.04 4.46
C PHE A 38 4.60 -7.90 4.05
N GLU A 39 5.41 -8.95 4.18
CA GLU A 39 6.81 -8.95 3.70
C GLU A 39 6.84 -8.69 2.19
N ARG A 40 6.02 -9.43 1.42
CA ARG A 40 5.94 -9.24 -0.03
C ARG A 40 5.47 -7.83 -0.43
N LEU A 41 4.49 -7.28 0.28
CA LEU A 41 3.99 -5.93 0.01
C LEU A 41 5.11 -4.89 0.20
N VAL A 42 5.93 -5.04 1.25
CA VAL A 42 7.09 -4.17 1.47
C VAL A 42 8.10 -4.30 0.34
N ASP A 43 8.41 -5.53 -0.08
CA ASP A 43 9.35 -5.79 -1.19
C ASP A 43 8.89 -5.09 -2.48
N ILE A 44 7.62 -5.24 -2.86
CA ILE A 44 7.05 -4.60 -4.06
C ILE A 44 7.20 -3.08 -4.00
N ILE A 45 6.95 -2.47 -2.85
CA ILE A 45 7.07 -1.01 -2.70
C ILE A 45 8.53 -0.58 -2.82
N CYS A 46 9.45 -1.32 -2.20
CA CYS A 46 10.89 -1.06 -2.31
C CYS A 46 11.38 -1.16 -3.77
N ASP A 47 10.98 -2.20 -4.49
CA ASP A 47 11.30 -2.40 -5.91
C ASP A 47 10.71 -1.28 -6.77
N LYS A 48 9.47 -0.85 -6.50
CA LYS A 48 8.83 0.22 -7.26
C LYS A 48 9.47 1.58 -7.00
N MET A 49 9.91 1.83 -5.76
CA MET A 49 10.60 3.07 -5.41
C MET A 49 11.97 3.14 -6.07
N SER A 50 12.73 2.03 -6.12
CA SER A 50 14.04 2.03 -6.80
C SER A 50 13.90 2.30 -8.29
N GLU A 51 12.96 1.62 -8.98
CA GLU A 51 12.64 1.88 -10.40
C GLU A 51 12.29 3.36 -10.67
N SER A 52 11.50 3.97 -9.77
CA SER A 52 11.08 5.36 -9.92
C SER A 52 12.24 6.35 -9.75
N LEU A 53 13.19 6.06 -8.85
CA LEU A 53 14.36 6.91 -8.59
C LEU A 53 15.35 6.87 -9.75
N ASP A 54 15.50 5.71 -10.40
CA ASP A 54 16.34 5.57 -11.60
C ASP A 54 15.74 6.33 -12.80
N THR A 55 14.42 6.53 -12.81
CA THR A 55 13.70 7.20 -13.91
C THR A 55 13.60 8.72 -13.73
N ASP A 56 13.46 9.22 -12.49
CA ASP A 56 13.47 10.65 -12.19
C ASP A 56 14.12 10.96 -10.82
N PRO A 57 15.39 11.43 -10.81
CA PRO A 57 16.12 11.72 -9.57
C PRO A 57 15.56 12.92 -8.79
N ASN A 58 14.56 13.65 -9.28
CA ASN A 58 13.94 14.76 -8.55
C ASN A 58 12.78 14.33 -7.62
N LEU A 59 12.26 13.10 -7.73
CA LEU A 59 11.13 12.63 -6.92
C LEU A 59 11.44 12.50 -5.42
N VAL A 60 12.73 12.35 -5.05
CA VAL A 60 13.17 12.21 -3.65
C VAL A 60 12.86 13.45 -2.79
N ASN A 61 12.68 14.62 -3.41
CA ASN A 61 12.44 15.87 -2.70
C ASN A 61 10.95 16.16 -2.42
N ALA A 62 10.02 15.50 -3.11
CA ALA A 62 8.58 15.76 -2.96
C ALA A 62 7.95 15.01 -1.76
N ASN A 63 8.58 13.93 -1.29
CA ASN A 63 8.05 13.08 -0.22
C ASN A 63 8.62 13.37 1.18
N LYS A 64 9.37 14.47 1.36
CA LYS A 64 9.64 14.99 2.71
C LYS A 64 8.34 15.59 3.25
N GLY A 65 7.54 14.71 3.86
CA GLY A 65 6.18 14.95 4.27
C GLY A 65 5.97 16.28 4.96
N THR A 66 4.77 16.85 4.76
CA THR A 66 4.23 17.91 5.60
C THR A 66 4.27 17.44 7.05
N ARG A 67 5.35 17.78 7.75
CA ARG A 67 5.50 17.52 9.16
C ARG A 67 4.46 18.41 9.85
N LEU A 68 3.30 17.84 10.17
CA LEU A 68 2.30 18.48 11.03
C LEU A 68 2.87 18.53 12.44
N THR A 69 3.85 19.42 12.67
CA THR A 69 4.16 19.86 14.03
C THR A 69 3.05 20.82 14.41
N GLU A 70 2.16 20.36 15.28
CA GLU A 70 1.18 21.20 15.98
C GLU A 70 1.95 22.22 16.83
N ASN A 71 2.29 23.35 16.22
CA ASN A 71 2.75 24.53 16.93
C ASN A 71 1.79 25.66 16.51
N PRO A 72 0.85 26.07 17.36
CA PRO A 72 -0.05 27.17 17.03
C PRO A 72 0.75 28.49 17.03
N GLN A 73 1.36 28.81 15.88
CA GLN A 73 1.76 30.19 15.60
C GLN A 73 0.49 30.99 15.28
N PRO A 74 0.28 32.17 15.92
CA PRO A 74 -0.91 32.97 15.68
C PRO A 74 -0.90 33.51 14.24
N GLN A 75 -1.72 32.91 13.38
CA GLN A 75 -1.96 33.43 12.03
C GLN A 75 -2.85 34.68 12.12
N ASN A 76 -2.21 35.85 12.15
CA ASN A 76 -2.81 37.06 11.62
C ASN A 76 -2.74 36.98 10.08
N GLY A 77 -3.85 36.63 9.44
CA GLY A 77 -3.95 36.63 7.99
C GLY A 77 -5.35 36.23 7.53
N SER A 78 -6.12 37.23 7.12
CA SER A 78 -7.52 37.15 6.68
C SER A 78 -7.76 36.08 5.61
N CYS A 79 -8.66 35.14 5.91
CA CYS A 79 -9.22 34.23 4.91
C CYS A 79 -10.16 35.00 3.97
N GLN A 80 -9.95 34.87 2.66
CA GLN A 80 -10.95 35.16 1.63
C GLN A 80 -11.17 33.86 0.83
N CYS A 81 -12.30 33.22 1.13
CA CYS A 81 -13.05 32.17 0.42
C CYS A 81 -12.29 31.15 -0.44
#